data_AF-A0A328BEI0-F1
#
_entry.id   AF-A0A328BEI0-F1
#
_cell.length_a   1.000
_cell.length_b   1.000
_cell.length_c   1.000
_cell.angle_alpha   90.00
_cell.angle_beta   90.00
_cell.angle_gamma   90.00
#
_symmetry.space_group_name_H-M   'P 1'
#
loop_
_entity.id
_entity.type
_entity.pdbx_description
1 polymer ?
#
loop_
_entity_poly.entity_id
_entity_poly.type
_entity_poly.pdbx_seq_one_letter_code
_entity_poly.pdbx_strand_id
1 'polypeptide(L)'
;MSLDEDLAAAAEDELARALTLGWRQLVEVTPWGDTFEGTTPGGRDACFERAYMWDTEAGGDIRVEVTVYEPRAYESGVRRAATIVRDGSAE
;
A
#
# COMPACT_ATOMS: atom_id res chain seq x y z
N MET A 1 22.15 -1.81 -4.87
CA MET A 1 20.69 -1.89 -5.00
C MET A 1 20.31 -1.25 -6.32
N SER A 2 19.66 -1.98 -7.22
CA SER A 2 19.08 -1.41 -8.43
C SER A 2 17.86 -0.54 -8.10
N LEU A 3 17.37 0.24 -9.07
CA LEU A 3 16.18 1.07 -8.88
C LEU A 3 14.94 0.21 -8.55
N ASP A 4 14.72 -0.88 -9.29
CA ASP A 4 13.58 -1.77 -9.09
C ASP A 4 13.62 -2.43 -7.70
N GLU A 5 14.79 -2.94 -7.29
CA GLU A 5 14.97 -3.50 -5.94
C GLU A 5 14.71 -2.47 -4.83
N ASP A 6 15.12 -1.22 -5.05
CA ASP A 6 14.97 -0.12 -4.09
C ASP A 6 13.51 0.34 -3.95
N LEU A 7 12.81 0.51 -5.08
CA LEU A 7 11.37 0.83 -5.09
C LEU A 7 10.55 -0.33 -4.53
N ALA A 8 10.93 -1.58 -4.81
CA ALA A 8 10.28 -2.75 -4.24
C ALA A 8 10.43 -2.79 -2.72
N ALA A 9 11.64 -2.57 -2.20
CA ALA A 9 11.88 -2.53 -0.76
C ALA A 9 11.09 -1.40 -0.08
N ALA A 10 10.99 -0.22 -0.71
CA ALA A 10 10.17 0.88 -0.22
C ALA A 10 8.67 0.54 -0.22
N ALA A 11 8.17 -0.11 -1.27
CA ALA A 11 6.78 -0.55 -1.36
C ALA A 11 6.44 -1.63 -0.32
N GLU A 12 7.36 -2.54 -0.04
CA GLU A 12 7.21 -3.57 0.98
C GLU A 12 7.21 -2.97 2.40
N ASP A 13 8.10 -2.02 2.71
CA ASP A 13 8.12 -1.33 3.99
C ASP A 13 6.82 -0.55 4.22
N GLU A 14 6.38 0.22 3.23
CA GLU A 14 5.15 1.00 3.35
C GLU A 14 3.91 0.09 3.40
N LEU A 15 3.88 -1.03 2.67
CA LEU A 15 2.81 -2.01 2.82
C LEU A 15 2.80 -2.62 4.23
N ALA A 16 3.96 -2.98 4.78
CA ALA A 16 4.05 -3.50 6.15
C ALA A 16 3.54 -2.48 7.18
N ARG A 17 3.84 -1.18 6.98
CA ARG A 17 3.31 -0.09 7.80
C ARG A 17 1.80 0.06 7.66
N ALA A 18 1.29 0.02 6.44
CA ALA A 18 -0.14 0.10 6.15
C ALA A 18 -0.94 -1.04 6.80
N LEU A 19 -0.33 -2.23 6.90
CA LEU A 19 -0.90 -3.42 7.55
C LEU A 19 -0.83 -3.39 9.09
N THR A 20 -0.20 -2.39 9.70
CA THR A 20 -0.26 -2.21 11.17
C THR A 20 -1.63 -1.72 11.64
N LEU A 21 -2.44 -1.16 10.74
CA LEU A 21 -3.83 -0.79 10.99
C LEU A 21 -4.74 -2.01 10.83
N GLY A 22 -5.58 -2.26 11.84
CA GLY A 22 -6.52 -3.38 11.80
C GLY A 22 -7.81 -3.06 11.05
N TRP A 23 -8.53 -4.10 10.61
CA TRP A 23 -9.81 -3.97 9.89
C TRP A 23 -10.80 -3.02 10.59
N ARG A 24 -10.95 -3.13 11.92
CA ARG A 24 -11.89 -2.30 12.70
C ARG A 24 -11.60 -0.80 12.61
N GLN A 25 -10.34 -0.41 12.42
CA GLN A 25 -9.96 1.00 12.29
C GLN A 25 -10.20 1.52 10.87
N LEU A 26 -10.09 0.63 9.88
CA LEU A 26 -10.15 0.99 8.47
C LEU A 26 -11.57 0.91 7.89
N VAL A 27 -12.44 0.05 8.44
CA VAL A 27 -13.79 -0.20 7.91
C VAL A 27 -14.62 1.09 7.79
N GLU A 28 -14.48 2.02 8.73
CA GLU A 28 -15.28 3.26 8.77
C GLU A 28 -14.84 4.29 7.71
N VAL A 29 -13.60 4.18 7.23
CA VAL A 29 -13.02 5.11 6.24
C VAL A 29 -12.84 4.47 4.88
N THR A 30 -12.99 3.14 4.75
CA THR A 30 -12.82 2.43 3.48
C THR A 30 -14.05 2.63 2.58
N PRO A 31 -13.89 3.03 1.30
CA PRO A 31 -12.63 3.18 0.57
C PRO A 31 -11.93 4.52 0.82
N TRP A 32 -10.60 4.48 0.88
CA TRP A 32 -9.76 5.68 1.05
C TRP A 32 -8.41 5.51 0.38
N GLY A 33 -7.75 6.61 0.01
CA GLY A 33 -6.38 6.57 -0.45
C GLY A 33 -5.70 7.93 -0.32
N ASP A 34 -4.38 7.90 -0.31
CA ASP A 34 -3.52 9.07 -0.23
C ASP A 34 -2.25 8.93 -1.08
N THR A 35 -1.70 10.08 -1.44
CA THR A 35 -0.43 10.20 -2.17
C THR A 35 0.49 11.13 -1.39
N PHE A 36 1.75 10.72 -1.21
CA PHE A 36 2.76 11.53 -0.53
C PHE A 36 4.15 11.29 -1.09
N GLU A 37 5.08 12.21 -0.83
CA GLU A 37 6.49 12.09 -1.21
C GLU A 37 7.31 11.55 -0.03
N GLY A 38 8.35 10.77 -0.31
CA GLY A 38 9.23 10.19 0.70
C GLY A 38 10.56 9.74 0.09
N THR A 39 11.35 9.02 0.89
CA THR A 39 12.66 8.52 0.48
C THR A 39 12.71 7.00 0.56
N THR A 40 13.26 6.36 -0.47
CA THR A 40 13.50 4.91 -0.49
C THR A 40 14.66 4.52 0.46
N PRO A 41 14.82 3.24 0.81
CA PRO A 41 15.98 2.76 1.58
C PRO A 41 17.34 3.11 0.97
N GLY A 42 17.41 3.16 -0.36
CA GLY A 42 18.58 3.58 -1.14
C GLY A 42 18.81 5.10 -1.19
N GLY A 43 17.96 5.89 -0.54
CA GLY A 43 18.12 7.34 -0.43
C GLY A 43 17.58 8.14 -1.63
N ARG A 44 16.66 7.57 -2.41
CA ARG A 44 16.06 8.24 -3.59
C ARG A 44 14.73 8.87 -3.22
N ASP A 45 14.43 10.02 -3.82
CA ASP A 45 13.10 10.62 -3.74
C ASP A 45 12.10 9.77 -4.54
N ALA A 46 10.97 9.45 -3.91
CA ALA A 46 9.90 8.67 -4.51
C ALA A 46 8.53 9.20 -4.08
N CYS A 47 7.54 8.96 -4.92
CA CYS A 47 6.14 9.14 -4.60
C CYS A 47 5.55 7.79 -4.14
N PHE A 48 4.73 7.86 -3.10
CA PHE A 48 4.02 6.74 -2.51
C PHE A 48 2.54 6.98 -2.69
N GLU A 49 1.85 5.99 -3.23
CA GLU A 49 0.39 5.96 -3.28
C GLU A 49 -0.10 4.77 -2.49
N ARG A 50 -1.00 5.02 -1.55
CA ARG A 50 -1.62 3.99 -0.73
C ARG A 50 -3.12 4.04 -0.92
N ALA A 51 -3.72 2.89 -1.18
CA ALA A 51 -5.15 2.76 -1.39
C ALA A 51 -5.71 1.60 -0.54
N TYR A 52 -6.80 1.87 0.15
CA TYR A 52 -7.62 0.91 0.87
C TYR A 52 -8.95 0.79 0.15
N MET A 53 -9.26 -0.39 -0.36
CA MET A 53 -10.47 -0.68 -1.13
C MET A 53 -11.13 -1.96 -0.62
N TRP A 54 -12.44 -2.06 -0.83
CA TRP A 54 -13.14 -3.33 -0.59
C TRP A 54 -12.63 -4.39 -1.56
N ASP A 55 -12.24 -5.55 -1.04
CA ASP A 55 -11.68 -6.63 -1.87
C ASP A 55 -12.75 -7.26 -2.77
N THR A 56 -13.95 -7.48 -2.21
CA THR A 56 -15.12 -8.02 -2.93
C THR A 56 -16.37 -7.16 -2.73
N GLU A 57 -16.78 -6.94 -1.48
CA GLU A 57 -17.99 -6.20 -1.14
C GLU A 57 -17.76 -5.18 -0.02
N ALA A 58 -18.62 -4.15 0.03
CA ALA A 58 -18.56 -3.13 1.07
C ALA A 58 -18.79 -3.74 2.46
N GLY A 59 -17.87 -3.51 3.39
CA GLY A 59 -17.88 -4.12 4.73
C GLY A 59 -17.25 -5.52 4.79
N GLY A 60 -16.71 -6.02 3.68
CA GLY A 60 -15.92 -7.25 3.62
C GLY A 60 -14.43 -7.04 3.96
N ASP A 61 -13.58 -7.89 3.42
CA ASP A 61 -12.13 -7.74 3.54
C ASP A 61 -11.64 -6.46 2.84
N ILE A 62 -10.54 -5.91 3.34
CA ILE A 62 -9.97 -4.66 2.83
C ILE A 62 -8.68 -4.98 2.10
N ARG A 63 -8.64 -4.71 0.80
CA ARG A 63 -7.42 -4.76 -0.01
C ARG A 63 -6.65 -3.46 0.13
N VAL A 64 -5.38 -3.59 0.47
CA VAL A 64 -4.42 -2.49 0.57
C VAL A 64 -3.49 -2.60 -0.62
N GLU A 65 -3.38 -1.54 -1.42
CA GLU A 65 -2.38 -1.42 -2.47
C GLU A 65 -1.44 -0.27 -2.16
N VAL A 66 -0.14 -0.52 -2.32
CA VAL A 66 0.92 0.48 -2.22
C VAL A 66 1.67 0.51 -3.54
N THR A 67 1.75 1.68 -4.17
CA THR A 67 2.55 1.90 -5.38
C THR A 67 3.65 2.91 -5.07
N VAL A 68 4.90 2.57 -5.39
CA VAL A 68 6.06 3.44 -5.20
C VAL A 68 6.75 3.67 -6.54
N TYR A 69 7.00 4.93 -6.88
CA TYR A 69 7.54 5.32 -8.18
C TYR A 69 8.39 6.59 -8.06
N GLU A 70 9.33 6.76 -9.00
CA GLU A 70 10.01 8.05 -9.12
C GLU A 70 9.02 9.12 -9.62
N PRO A 71 9.08 10.38 -9.16
CA PRO A 71 8.07 11.41 -9.46
C PRO A 71 7.79 11.65 -10.97
N ARG A 72 8.73 11.26 -11.83
CA ARG A 72 8.65 11.43 -13.30
C ARG A 72 8.38 10.12 -14.07
N ALA A 73 8.25 8.99 -13.37
CA ALA A 73 8.19 7.66 -14.00
C ALA A 73 7.13 6.76 -13.32
N TYR A 74 5.90 7.26 -13.19
CA TYR A 74 4.79 6.51 -12.60
C TYR A 74 4.58 5.12 -13.20
N GLU A 75 4.64 5.01 -14.55
CA GLU A 75 4.43 3.76 -15.27
C GLU A 75 5.49 2.68 -14.98
N SER A 76 6.64 3.08 -14.43
CA SER A 76 7.72 2.17 -14.00
C SER A 76 7.73 1.93 -12.49
N GLY A 77 6.67 2.35 -11.79
CA GLY A 77 6.50 2.12 -10.36
C GLY A 77 6.34 0.66 -9.99
N VAL A 78 6.67 0.34 -8.74
CA VAL A 78 6.45 -0.97 -8.15
C VAL A 78 5.17 -0.94 -7.32
N ARG A 79 4.24 -1.86 -7.60
CA ARG A 79 3.05 -2.07 -6.80
C ARG A 79 3.17 -3.32 -5.92
N ARG A 80 2.72 -3.20 -4.67
CA ARG A 80 2.50 -4.31 -3.74
C ARG A 80 1.09 -4.23 -3.20
N ALA A 81 0.52 -5.39 -2.87
CA ALA A 81 -0.83 -5.47 -2.32
C ALA A 81 -0.94 -6.60 -1.30
N ALA A 82 -1.82 -6.40 -0.33
CA ALA A 82 -2.20 -7.41 0.65
C ALA A 82 -3.65 -7.22 1.08
N THR A 83 -4.21 -8.22 1.75
CA THR A 83 -5.59 -8.21 2.23
C THR A 83 -5.61 -8.20 3.75
N ILE A 84 -6.32 -7.24 4.32
CA ILE A 84 -6.67 -7.19 5.73
C ILE A 84 -8.02 -7.88 5.88
N VAL A 85 -7.97 -9.08 6.44
CA VAL A 85 -9.13 -9.94 6.64
C VAL A 85 -10.02 -9.36 7.74
N ARG A 86 -11.33 -9.38 7.51
CA ARG A 86 -12.31 -9.08 8.55
C ARG A 86 -12.20 -10.15 9.63
N ASP A 87 -11.96 -9.75 10.89
CA ASP A 87 -11.92 -10.66 12.05
C ASP A 87 -13.25 -11.44 12.12
N GLY A 88 -13.24 -12.69 11.65
CA GLY A 88 -14.43 -13.52 11.42
C GLY A 88 -14.53 -14.20 10.05
N SER A 89 -13.75 -13.81 9.04
CA SER A 89 -13.59 -14.56 7.78
C SER A 89 -12.58 -15.70 7.96
N ALA A 90 -12.84 -16.59 8.92
CA ALA A 90 -12.28 -17.93 8.87
C ALA A 90 -13.26 -18.77 8.05
N GLU A 91 -12.78 -19.31 6.92
CA GLU A 91 -13.44 -20.47 6.30
C GLU A 91 -13.51 -21.64 7.28
#